data_AF-A0A533WVX4-F1
#
_entry.id   AF-A0A533WVX4-F1
#
_cell.length_a   1.000
_cell.length_b   1.000
_cell.length_c   1.000
_cell.angle_alpha   90.00
_cell.angle_beta   90.00
_cell.angle_gamma   90.00
#
_symmetry.space_group_name_H-M   'P 1'
#
loop_
_entity.id
_entity.type
_entity.pdbx_description
1 polymer ?
#
loop_
_entity_poly.entity_id
_entity_poly.type
_entity_poly.pdbx_seq_one_letter_code
_entity_poly.pdbx_strand_id
1 'polypeptide(L)'
;MKPLVYMLRQDDPFKCTAAKLARFHLAEPVKFIRKNTVVLNPFSQTPVMKKDVETADSVCAIDCSWERAHEVLKSRRLVSKGIARKLPAMLAANPTNYAKLGRLSSAEALAAALYI
;
A
#
# COMPACT_ATOMS: atom_id res chain seq x y z
N MET A 1 12.72 -5.33 1.16
CA MET A 1 12.10 -4.68 -0.01
C MET A 1 12.13 -3.18 0.16
N LYS A 2 12.25 -2.41 -0.91
CA LYS A 2 12.19 -0.94 -0.88
C LYS A 2 10.74 -0.44 -0.80
N PRO A 3 10.37 0.42 0.17
CA PRO A 3 9.02 0.98 0.27
C PRO A 3 8.79 2.11 -0.75
N LEU A 4 7.69 2.00 -1.48
CA LEU A 4 7.24 2.94 -2.51
C LEU A 4 5.82 3.42 -2.19
N VAL A 5 5.50 4.64 -2.63
CA VAL A 5 4.13 5.18 -2.56
C VAL A 5 3.70 5.73 -3.90
N TYR A 6 2.53 5.29 -4.37
CA TYR A 6 1.85 5.86 -5.53
C TYR A 6 0.75 6.79 -5.03
N MET A 7 0.94 8.11 -5.15
CA MET A 7 0.00 9.10 -4.60
C MET A 7 -0.96 9.61 -5.67
N LEU A 8 -2.27 9.35 -5.49
CA LEU A 8 -3.31 9.95 -6.33
C LEU A 8 -3.63 11.40 -5.96
N ARG A 9 -3.12 11.89 -4.82
CA ARG A 9 -3.31 13.27 -4.33
C ARG A 9 -4.78 13.67 -4.23
N GLN A 10 -5.59 12.76 -3.69
CA GLN A 10 -7.02 12.95 -3.48
C GLN A 10 -7.35 13.47 -2.07
N ASP A 11 -6.39 13.34 -1.14
CA ASP A 11 -6.55 13.70 0.26
C ASP A 11 -5.70 14.92 0.64
N ASP A 12 -6.02 15.50 1.80
CA ASP A 12 -5.21 16.54 2.44
C ASP A 12 -3.78 16.03 2.70
N PRO A 13 -2.74 16.65 2.09
CA PRO A 13 -1.36 16.20 2.23
C PRO A 13 -0.84 16.26 3.67
N PHE A 14 -1.44 17.07 4.54
CA PHE A 14 -1.06 17.15 5.96
C PHE A 14 -1.58 15.96 6.78
N LYS A 15 -2.64 15.30 6.32
CA LYS A 15 -3.22 14.11 6.97
C LYS A 15 -2.81 12.80 6.28
N CYS A 16 -2.38 12.88 5.03
CA CYS A 16 -1.94 11.75 4.24
C CYS A 16 -0.66 11.10 4.81
N THR A 17 -0.78 9.84 5.24
CA THR A 17 0.36 9.08 5.78
C THR A 17 1.40 8.72 4.71
N ALA A 18 1.00 8.53 3.45
CA ALA A 18 1.94 8.31 2.34
C ALA A 18 2.78 9.56 2.05
N ALA A 19 2.16 10.74 2.05
CA ALA A 19 2.85 12.02 1.91
C ALA A 19 3.82 12.24 3.08
N LYS A 20 3.42 11.89 4.30
CA LYS A 20 4.29 11.93 5.48
C LYS A 20 5.51 11.02 5.30
N LEU A 21 5.33 9.76 4.89
CA LEU A 21 6.44 8.84 4.63
C LEU A 21 7.42 9.37 3.57
N ALA A 22 6.90 9.93 2.49
CA ALA A 22 7.73 10.53 1.44
C ALA A 22 8.53 11.74 1.97
N ARG A 23 7.90 12.60 2.78
CA ARG A 23 8.56 13.76 3.41
C ARG A 23 9.70 13.36 4.36
N PHE A 24 9.57 12.24 5.06
CA PHE A 24 10.61 11.71 5.94
C PHE A 24 11.61 10.79 5.22
N HIS A 25 11.55 10.68 3.89
CA HIS A 25 12.39 9.77 3.09
C HIS A 25 12.28 8.28 3.49
N LEU A 26 11.15 7.90 4.09
CA LEU A 26 10.87 6.52 4.50
C LEU A 26 10.18 5.69 3.41
N ALA A 27 9.62 6.34 2.40
CA ALA A 27 9.11 5.69 1.20
C ALA A 27 9.35 6.58 -0.03
N GLU A 28 9.69 5.98 -1.17
CA GLU A 28 9.92 6.74 -2.41
C GLU A 28 8.60 6.98 -3.16
N PRO A 29 8.27 8.23 -3.51
CA PRO A 29 7.11 8.52 -4.33
C PRO A 29 7.36 8.15 -5.79
N VAL A 30 6.47 7.34 -6.38
CA VAL A 30 6.61 6.84 -7.75
C VAL A 30 5.43 7.23 -8.65
N LYS A 31 5.73 7.49 -9.93
CA LYS A 31 4.71 7.73 -10.98
C LYS A 31 4.28 6.45 -11.70
N PHE A 32 5.06 5.39 -11.60
CA PHE A 32 4.83 4.12 -12.27
C PHE A 32 5.24 2.96 -11.36
N ILE A 33 4.44 1.89 -11.39
CA ILE A 33 4.69 0.64 -10.66
C ILE A 33 5.39 -0.33 -11.60
N ARG A 34 6.48 -0.96 -11.14
CA ARG A 34 7.27 -1.94 -11.90
C ARG A 34 6.71 -3.36 -11.69
N LYS A 35 7.07 -4.28 -12.59
CA LYS A 35 6.64 -5.69 -12.54
C LYS A 35 7.15 -6.45 -11.32
N ASN A 36 8.34 -6.10 -10.85
CA ASN A 36 8.99 -6.67 -9.68
C ASN A 36 8.64 -5.91 -8.37
N THR A 37 7.48 -5.25 -8.32
CA THR A 37 6.99 -4.55 -7.13
C THR A 37 5.78 -5.27 -6.58
N VAL A 38 5.79 -5.62 -5.29
CA VAL A 38 4.57 -6.03 -4.58
C VAL A 38 3.65 -4.82 -4.46
N VAL A 39 2.41 -4.95 -4.95
CA VAL A 39 1.39 -3.90 -4.84
C VAL A 39 0.41 -4.31 -3.76
N LEU A 40 0.34 -3.50 -2.70
CA LEU A 40 -0.61 -3.74 -1.62
C LEU A 40 -2.03 -3.46 -2.12
N ASN A 41 -2.82 -4.52 -2.21
CA ASN A 41 -4.21 -4.48 -2.66
C ASN A 41 -5.07 -5.35 -1.73
N PRO A 42 -5.97 -4.74 -0.92
CA PRO A 42 -6.85 -5.48 0.00
C PRO A 42 -7.83 -6.43 -0.73
N PHE A 43 -8.05 -6.24 -2.04
CA PHE A 43 -8.91 -7.09 -2.85
C PHE A 43 -8.17 -8.24 -3.55
N SER A 44 -6.85 -8.38 -3.36
CA SER A 44 -6.10 -9.53 -3.89
C SER A 44 -6.46 -10.81 -3.13
N GLN A 45 -6.40 -11.96 -3.80
CA GLN A 45 -6.64 -13.26 -3.17
C GLN A 45 -5.42 -13.76 -2.38
N THR A 46 -4.22 -13.45 -2.86
CA THR A 46 -2.96 -13.95 -2.29
C THR A 46 -2.43 -12.99 -1.23
N PRO A 47 -2.16 -13.45 0.01
CA PRO A 47 -1.53 -12.61 1.03
C PRO A 47 -0.05 -12.38 0.73
N VAL A 48 0.53 -11.29 1.25
CA VAL A 48 1.98 -11.09 1.30
C VAL A 48 2.62 -12.24 2.07
N MET A 49 3.72 -12.77 1.54
CA MET A 49 4.48 -13.86 2.13
C MET A 49 5.98 -13.55 2.07
N LYS A 50 6.75 -14.10 3.02
CA LYS A 50 8.22 -13.97 3.04
C LYS A 50 8.88 -14.31 1.70
N LYS A 51 8.37 -15.31 0.96
CA LYS A 51 8.89 -15.71 -0.36
C LYS A 51 8.76 -14.63 -1.45
N ASP A 52 7.91 -13.62 -1.26
CA ASP A 52 7.74 -12.57 -2.27
C ASP A 52 9.06 -11.80 -2.50
N VAL A 53 10.00 -11.83 -1.55
CA VAL A 53 11.36 -11.23 -1.69
C VAL A 53 12.18 -11.85 -2.83
N GLU A 54 11.86 -13.07 -3.26
CA GLU A 54 12.55 -13.74 -4.37
C GLU A 54 12.12 -13.17 -5.73
N THR A 55 10.93 -12.58 -5.80
CA THR A 55 10.32 -12.09 -7.04
C THR A 55 10.14 -10.57 -7.09
N ALA A 56 10.26 -9.91 -5.94
CA ALA A 56 10.08 -8.48 -5.81
C ALA A 56 11.18 -7.80 -4.98
N ASP A 57 11.67 -6.68 -5.50
CA ASP A 57 12.67 -5.84 -4.82
C ASP A 57 12.03 -4.73 -3.97
N SER A 58 10.74 -4.46 -4.21
CA SER A 58 10.02 -3.30 -3.71
C SER A 58 8.59 -3.62 -3.34
N VAL A 59 8.02 -2.82 -2.44
CA VAL A 59 6.61 -2.87 -2.04
C VAL A 59 6.00 -1.50 -2.18
N CYS A 60 4.82 -1.41 -2.78
CA CYS A 60 4.14 -0.15 -3.09
C CYS A 60 2.76 -0.10 -2.43
N ALA A 61 2.50 0.97 -1.69
CA ALA A 61 1.16 1.37 -1.29
C ALA A 61 0.58 2.37 -2.28
N ILE A 62 -0.68 2.16 -2.67
CA ILE A 62 -1.45 3.11 -3.48
C ILE A 62 -2.25 3.99 -2.53
N ASP A 63 -1.88 5.26 -2.46
CA ASP A 63 -2.54 6.25 -1.64
C ASP A 63 -3.76 6.82 -2.36
N CYS A 64 -4.93 6.47 -1.84
CA CYS A 64 -6.25 6.85 -2.32
C CYS A 64 -7.23 6.90 -1.15
N SER A 65 -8.32 7.66 -1.30
CA SER A 65 -9.35 7.69 -0.27
C SER A 65 -10.07 6.33 -0.19
N TRP A 66 -10.50 5.94 1.01
CA TRP A 66 -11.23 4.67 1.20
C TRP A 66 -12.54 4.60 0.40
N GLU A 67 -13.15 5.75 0.09
CA GLU A 67 -14.35 5.86 -0.74
C GLU A 67 -14.07 5.42 -2.20
N ARG A 68 -12.88 5.75 -2.71
CA ARG A 68 -12.44 5.44 -4.08
C ARG A 68 -11.56 4.21 -4.17
N ALA A 69 -11.14 3.65 -3.04
CA ALA A 69 -10.29 2.46 -2.98
C ALA A 69 -10.88 1.30 -3.78
N HIS A 70 -12.21 1.11 -3.74
CA HIS A 70 -12.86 0.05 -4.51
C HIS A 70 -12.70 0.23 -6.03
N GLU A 71 -12.91 1.44 -6.53
CA GLU A 71 -12.76 1.80 -7.94
C GLU A 71 -11.30 1.66 -8.39
N VAL A 72 -10.38 2.27 -7.63
CA VAL A 72 -8.95 2.36 -7.97
C VAL A 72 -8.26 1.00 -7.88
N LEU A 73 -8.49 0.25 -6.81
CA LEU A 73 -7.75 -0.98 -6.51
C LEU A 73 -8.35 -2.22 -7.17
N LYS A 74 -9.63 -2.17 -7.59
CA LYS A 74 -10.17 -3.16 -8.54
C LYS A 74 -9.81 -2.84 -9.99
N SER A 75 -9.57 -1.57 -10.32
CA SER A 75 -9.11 -1.20 -11.66
C SER A 75 -7.78 -1.88 -11.93
N ARG A 76 -7.82 -2.89 -12.82
CA ARG A 76 -6.64 -3.68 -13.19
C ARG A 76 -5.50 -2.80 -13.69
N ARG A 77 -5.75 -1.59 -14.19
CA ARG A 77 -4.74 -0.77 -14.86
C ARG A 77 -3.56 -0.36 -13.99
N LEU A 78 -3.79 -0.08 -12.70
CA LEU A 78 -2.73 0.30 -11.75
C LEU A 78 -2.08 -0.92 -11.10
N VAL A 79 -2.91 -1.90 -10.72
CA VAL A 79 -2.47 -3.07 -9.96
C VAL A 79 -1.84 -4.15 -10.85
N SER A 80 -2.28 -4.33 -12.10
CA SER A 80 -1.79 -5.40 -13.00
C SER A 80 -0.35 -5.24 -13.43
N LYS A 81 0.25 -4.06 -13.20
CA LYS A 81 1.64 -3.81 -13.55
C LYS A 81 2.63 -4.42 -12.56
N GLY A 82 2.21 -4.74 -11.34
CA GLY A 82 3.04 -5.37 -10.31
C GLY A 82 2.42 -6.64 -9.75
N ILE A 83 3.01 -7.17 -8.68
CA ILE A 83 2.60 -8.41 -8.01
C ILE A 83 1.56 -8.06 -6.95
N ALA A 84 0.28 -8.25 -7.25
CA ALA A 84 -0.80 -7.91 -6.34
C ALA A 84 -0.84 -8.84 -5.11
N ARG A 85 -0.77 -8.26 -3.91
CA ARG A 85 -0.86 -8.99 -2.63
C ARG A 85 -1.78 -8.26 -1.65
N LYS A 86 -2.56 -9.01 -0.89
CA LYS A 86 -3.28 -8.45 0.27
C LYS A 86 -2.45 -8.62 1.53
N LEU A 87 -2.68 -7.79 2.53
CA LEU A 87 -2.16 -8.07 3.86
C LEU A 87 -3.04 -9.13 4.55
N PRO A 88 -2.47 -9.95 5.44
CA PRO A 88 -3.24 -10.72 6.40
C PRO A 88 -4.24 -9.84 7.17
N ALA A 89 -5.24 -10.47 7.77
CA ALA A 89 -6.24 -9.78 8.59
C ALA A 89 -5.55 -9.08 9.77
N MET A 90 -5.62 -7.75 9.81
CA MET A 90 -4.97 -6.91 10.82
C MET A 90 -5.92 -5.81 11.28
N LEU A 91 -5.81 -5.43 12.55
CA LEU A 91 -6.54 -4.32 13.13
C LEU A 91 -5.75 -3.03 12.94
N ALA A 92 -6.43 -1.96 12.57
CA ALA A 92 -5.83 -0.63 12.50
C ALA A 92 -5.56 -0.05 13.89
N ALA A 93 -4.41 0.61 14.04
CA ALA A 93 -4.02 1.37 15.21
C ALA A 93 -4.15 2.89 14.99
N ASN A 94 -4.37 3.33 13.74
CA ASN A 94 -4.62 4.75 13.42
C ASN A 94 -5.92 5.27 14.09
N PRO A 95 -5.98 6.55 14.49
CA PRO A 95 -7.11 7.10 15.24
C PRO A 95 -8.44 7.09 14.46
N THR A 96 -8.40 7.24 13.13
CA THR A 96 -9.61 7.30 12.29
C THR A 96 -10.32 5.95 12.17
N ASN A 97 -9.55 4.86 12.14
CA ASN A 97 -10.04 3.51 11.93
C ASN A 97 -9.63 2.55 13.05
N TYR A 98 -9.41 3.07 14.26
CA TYR A 98 -8.93 2.27 15.39
C TYR A 98 -9.76 1.00 15.58
N ALA A 99 -9.07 -0.13 15.73
CA ALA A 99 -9.63 -1.48 15.85
C ALA A 99 -10.52 -1.95 14.69
N LYS A 100 -10.59 -1.23 13.56
CA LYS A 100 -11.29 -1.71 12.37
C LYS A 100 -10.40 -2.66 11.57
N LEU A 101 -10.96 -3.82 11.23
CA LEU A 101 -10.26 -4.84 10.47
C LEU A 101 -9.97 -4.38 9.02
N GLY A 102 -8.72 -4.50 8.59
CA GLY A 102 -8.30 -4.24 7.21
C GLY A 102 -8.30 -2.77 6.78
N ARG A 103 -8.66 -1.83 7.67
CA ARG A 103 -8.68 -0.38 7.38
C ARG A 103 -7.40 0.34 7.82
N LEU A 104 -6.28 -0.20 7.38
CA LEU A 104 -4.94 0.33 7.66
C LEU A 104 -4.69 1.63 6.88
N SER A 105 -3.90 2.52 7.46
CA SER A 105 -3.26 3.64 6.74
C SER A 105 -2.14 3.13 5.83
N SER A 106 -1.72 3.96 4.86
CA SER A 106 -0.59 3.64 3.97
C SER A 106 0.70 3.34 4.76
N ALA A 107 0.91 4.03 5.88
CA ALA A 107 2.04 3.77 6.76
C ALA A 107 1.96 2.41 7.48
N GLU A 108 0.81 2.08 8.07
CA GLU A 108 0.60 0.77 8.70
C GLU A 108 0.70 -0.36 7.68
N ALA A 109 0.16 -0.16 6.48
CA ALA A 109 0.18 -1.15 5.42
C ALA A 109 1.61 -1.45 4.94
N LEU A 110 2.43 -0.41 4.72
CA LEU A 110 3.85 -0.59 4.38
C LEU A 110 4.64 -1.23 5.52
N ALA A 111 4.43 -0.78 6.76
CA ALA A 111 5.10 -1.35 7.92
C ALA A 111 4.77 -2.85 8.08
N ALA A 112 3.50 -3.22 7.95
CA ALA A 112 3.05 -4.61 8.00
C ALA A 112 3.68 -5.46 6.88
N ALA A 113 3.74 -4.94 5.65
CA ALA A 113 4.34 -5.66 4.54
C ALA A 113 5.85 -5.85 4.67
N LEU A 114 6.56 -4.88 5.27
CA LEU A 114 7.99 -4.96 5.54
C LEU A 114 8.32 -5.87 6.73
N TYR A 115 7.39 -6.05 7.65
CA TYR A 115 7.53 -6.92 8.81
C TYR A 115 7.40 -8.40 8.44
N ILE A 116 6.51 -8.73 7.49
CA ILE A 116 6.28 -10.09 6.96
C ILE A 116 7.45 -10.54 6.07
#